data_AF-A0AAU3NNT8-F1
#
_entry.id   AF-A0AAU3NNT8-F1
#
_cell.length_a   1.000
_cell.length_b   1.000
_cell.length_c   1.000
_cell.angle_alpha   90.00
_cell.angle_beta   90.00
_cell.angle_gamma   90.00
#
_symmetry.space_group_name_H-M   'P 1'
#
loop_
_entity.id
_entity.type
_entity.pdbx_description
1 polymer ?
#
loop_
_entity_poly.entity_id
_entity_poly.type
_entity_poly.pdbx_seq_one_letter_code
_entity_poly.pdbx_strand_id
1 'polypeptide(L)'
;MIDPSSLPGDPSELRLRISYDDELWDTPQADTLERWNVAVLHRRRTRAAEHELVGPSGDMARDASLRTVEDAPVGSMTFYRVHLDRGRNAFWAMEEESEELYETAQALLDPDTGSFTDEVSERLEYVGSALLVMDRVTLDLPWRGHGLAAVLACEAITRLMAGCRAVACSPGITDLSSQRLTDKAEWDRVNARIAQGWERLGFRPYRDNIYLLSPASQDLEEQRGVLRGHLADLGASWRPDAS
;
A
#
# COMPACT_ATOMS: atom_id res chain seq x y z
N MET A 1 -21.79 4.90 9.99
CA MET A 1 -21.15 3.94 10.90
C MET A 1 -21.10 2.63 10.14
N ILE A 2 -19.92 2.17 9.75
CA ILE A 2 -19.76 0.89 9.04
C ILE A 2 -19.57 -0.16 10.13
N ASP A 3 -20.34 -1.24 10.07
CA ASP A 3 -20.37 -2.28 11.09
C ASP A 3 -19.06 -3.11 11.03
N PRO A 4 -18.24 -3.14 12.10
CA PRO A 4 -17.01 -3.93 12.12
C PRO A 4 -17.26 -5.45 12.05
N SER A 5 -18.50 -5.92 12.29
CA SER A 5 -18.87 -7.33 12.12
C SER A 5 -18.92 -7.79 10.66
N SER A 6 -18.90 -6.87 9.69
CA SER A 6 -18.92 -7.24 8.26
C SER A 6 -17.55 -7.64 7.69
N LEU A 7 -16.47 -7.57 8.48
CA LEU A 7 -15.15 -7.98 8.03
C LEU A 7 -15.04 -9.52 8.00
N PRO A 8 -14.49 -10.10 6.92
CA PRO A 8 -14.39 -11.56 6.76
C PRO A 8 -13.39 -12.23 7.72
N GLY A 9 -12.65 -11.44 8.52
CA GLY A 9 -11.66 -11.93 9.47
C GLY A 9 -11.15 -10.82 10.38
N ASP A 10 -10.47 -11.20 11.46
CA ASP A 10 -9.88 -10.27 12.41
C ASP A 10 -8.85 -9.34 11.71
N PRO A 11 -9.10 -8.02 11.67
CA PRO A 11 -8.18 -7.08 11.02
C PRO A 11 -6.85 -6.93 11.76
N SER A 12 -6.76 -7.32 13.05
CA SER A 12 -5.49 -7.30 13.80
C SER A 12 -4.50 -8.38 13.36
N GLU A 13 -4.99 -9.41 12.65
CA GLU A 13 -4.19 -10.49 12.07
C GLU A 13 -3.71 -10.15 10.64
N LEU A 14 -3.95 -8.93 10.15
CA LEU A 14 -3.41 -8.44 8.89
C LEU A 14 -1.90 -8.20 8.98
N ARG A 15 -1.19 -8.57 7.91
CA ARG A 15 0.27 -8.46 7.79
C ARG A 15 0.65 -7.92 6.43
N LEU A 16 1.75 -7.19 6.38
CA LEU A 16 2.37 -6.77 5.13
C LEU A 16 3.58 -7.65 4.85
N ARG A 17 3.67 -8.17 3.62
CA ARG A 17 4.89 -8.76 3.08
C ARG A 17 5.40 -7.83 2.00
N ILE A 18 6.56 -7.23 2.23
CA ILE A 18 7.22 -6.32 1.30
C ILE A 18 8.30 -7.11 0.57
N SER A 19 8.28 -7.10 -0.75
CA SER A 19 9.28 -7.73 -1.59
C SER A 19 9.76 -6.78 -2.69
N TYR A 20 11.00 -6.99 -3.11
CA TYR A 20 11.62 -6.36 -4.26
C TYR A 20 12.18 -7.49 -5.12
N ASP A 21 11.85 -7.45 -6.40
CA ASP A 21 12.29 -8.44 -7.38
C ASP A 21 13.33 -7.77 -8.29
N ASP A 22 14.59 -8.15 -8.12
CA ASP A 22 15.70 -7.76 -8.99
C ASP A 22 15.91 -8.87 -10.01
N GLU A 23 15.45 -8.67 -11.26
CA GLU A 23 15.51 -9.75 -12.24
C GLU A 23 16.90 -9.94 -12.88
N LEU A 24 17.96 -9.29 -12.38
CA LEU A 24 19.39 -9.40 -12.79
C LEU A 24 19.71 -9.18 -14.29
N TRP A 25 18.70 -9.04 -15.12
CA TRP A 25 18.72 -8.52 -16.48
C TRP A 25 19.12 -7.05 -16.51
N ASP A 26 19.90 -6.69 -17.53
CA ASP A 26 20.43 -5.35 -17.76
C ASP A 26 19.33 -4.44 -18.34
N THR A 27 18.28 -4.20 -17.54
CA THR A 27 17.26 -3.21 -17.90
C THR A 27 17.84 -1.82 -17.70
N PRO A 28 17.83 -0.95 -18.72
CA PRO A 28 18.48 0.36 -18.66
C PRO A 28 18.01 1.25 -17.51
N GLN A 29 16.83 0.98 -16.95
CA GLN A 29 16.18 1.76 -15.90
C GLN A 29 16.32 1.12 -14.50
N ALA A 30 16.89 -0.09 -14.35
CA ALA A 30 16.96 -0.80 -13.06
C ALA A 30 17.64 0.00 -11.95
N ASP A 31 18.68 0.77 -12.29
CA ASP A 31 19.37 1.64 -11.35
C ASP A 31 18.56 2.89 -10.95
N THR A 32 17.54 3.22 -11.75
CA THR A 32 16.68 4.41 -11.60
C THR A 32 15.36 4.08 -10.92
N LEU A 33 14.74 2.94 -11.26
CA LEU A 33 13.42 2.54 -10.79
C LEU A 33 13.48 1.21 -10.04
N GLU A 34 13.21 1.26 -8.74
CA GLU A 34 13.00 0.06 -7.92
C GLU A 34 11.50 -0.15 -7.71
N ARG A 35 10.96 -1.24 -8.29
CA ARG A 35 9.56 -1.64 -8.05
C ARG A 35 9.44 -2.50 -6.80
N TRP A 36 8.64 -2.03 -5.85
CA TRP A 36 8.33 -2.72 -4.60
C TRP A 36 6.90 -3.25 -4.62
N ASN A 37 6.77 -4.56 -4.40
CA ASN A 37 5.49 -5.24 -4.28
C ASN A 37 5.16 -5.45 -2.80
N VAL A 38 3.96 -5.05 -2.37
CA VAL A 38 3.49 -5.24 -0.99
C VAL A 38 2.24 -6.11 -1.02
N ALA A 39 2.34 -7.34 -0.50
CA ALA A 39 1.16 -8.19 -0.31
C ALA A 39 0.52 -7.90 1.05
N VAL A 40 -0.80 -7.71 1.05
CA VAL A 40 -1.62 -7.67 2.27
C VAL A 40 -2.12 -9.08 2.54
N LEU A 41 -1.75 -9.63 3.69
CA LEU A 41 -2.05 -11.01 4.07
C LEU A 41 -2.94 -11.02 5.31
N HIS A 42 -3.92 -11.90 5.33
CA HIS A 42 -4.69 -12.22 6.51
C HIS A 42 -4.28 -13.59 7.04
N ARG A 43 -3.87 -13.63 8.30
CA ARG A 43 -3.51 -14.88 8.96
C ARG A 43 -4.76 -15.64 9.38
N ARG A 44 -4.94 -16.84 8.83
CA ARG A 44 -6.00 -17.79 9.21
C ARG A 44 -5.39 -18.94 10.01
N ARG A 45 -6.06 -19.31 11.09
CA ARG A 45 -5.72 -20.51 11.87
C ARG A 45 -6.69 -21.61 11.47
N THR A 46 -6.25 -22.51 10.61
CA THR A 46 -6.99 -23.72 10.27
C THR A 46 -6.62 -24.82 11.26
N ARG A 47 -7.61 -25.63 11.65
CA ARG A 47 -7.33 -26.88 12.36
C ARG A 47 -6.66 -27.80 11.34
N ALA A 48 -5.45 -28.30 11.61
CA ALA A 48 -4.87 -29.31 10.74
C ALA A 48 -5.86 -30.47 10.62
N ALA A 49 -6.11 -30.91 9.39
CA ALA A 49 -6.84 -32.15 9.17
C ALA A 49 -6.10 -33.25 9.93
N GLU A 50 -6.83 -33.97 10.78
CA GLU A 50 -6.32 -35.13 11.49
C GLU A 50 -5.90 -36.15 10.43
N HIS A 51 -4.61 -36.26 10.15
CA HIS A 51 -4.11 -37.43 9.43
C HIS A 51 -4.22 -38.59 10.42
N GLU A 52 -5.24 -39.45 10.24
CA GLU A 52 -5.31 -40.75 10.91
C GLU A 52 -4.09 -41.59 10.50
N LEU A 53 -2.99 -41.41 11.23
CA LEU A 53 -1.93 -42.41 11.27
C LEU A 53 -2.41 -43.49 12.23
N VAL A 54 -2.98 -44.56 11.66
CA VAL A 54 -3.28 -45.79 12.39
C VAL A 54 -1.94 -46.43 12.80
N GLY A 55 -1.45 -46.05 13.98
CA GLY A 55 -0.36 -46.72 14.66
C GLY A 55 -0.86 -48.00 15.34
N PRO A 56 -0.20 -49.16 15.19
CA PRO A 56 -0.65 -50.40 15.78
C PRO A 56 -0.12 -50.52 17.22
N SER A 57 -0.52 -49.64 18.13
CA SER A 57 -0.42 -49.85 19.58
C SER A 57 -1.06 -48.67 20.32
N GLY A 58 -2.04 -48.99 21.17
CA GLY A 58 -2.81 -48.02 21.94
C GLY A 58 -2.01 -47.38 23.07
N ASP A 59 -1.32 -46.29 22.75
CA ASP A 59 -0.97 -45.26 23.72
C ASP A 59 -1.62 -43.95 23.26
N MET A 60 -2.62 -43.47 24.02
CA MET A 60 -3.28 -42.19 23.77
C MET A 60 -2.36 -41.04 24.18
N ALA A 61 -1.40 -40.71 23.31
CA ALA A 61 -0.85 -39.36 23.28
C ALA A 61 -1.97 -38.43 22.80
N ARG A 62 -2.39 -37.48 23.66
CA ARG A 62 -3.21 -36.34 23.24
C ARG A 62 -2.45 -35.62 22.14
N ASP A 63 -2.80 -35.88 20.89
CA ASP A 63 -2.25 -35.15 19.76
C ASP A 63 -2.74 -33.71 19.87
N ALA A 64 -1.84 -32.84 20.30
CA ALA A 64 -2.09 -31.42 20.39
C ALA A 64 -2.32 -30.93 18.96
N SER A 65 -3.59 -30.77 18.58
CA SER A 65 -4.00 -30.35 17.23
C SER A 65 -3.09 -29.25 16.73
N LEU A 66 -2.18 -29.59 15.80
CA LEU A 66 -1.29 -28.62 15.18
C LEU A 66 -2.19 -27.64 14.44
N ARG A 67 -2.26 -26.39 14.91
CA ARG A 67 -2.97 -25.34 14.19
C ARG A 67 -2.06 -24.93 13.04
N THR A 68 -2.44 -25.26 11.82
CA THR A 68 -1.76 -24.74 10.64
C THR A 68 -2.09 -23.26 10.53
N VAL A 69 -1.05 -22.45 10.46
CA VAL A 69 -1.15 -21.01 10.24
C VAL A 69 -0.98 -20.80 8.75
N GLU A 70 -2.03 -20.33 8.10
CA GLU A 70 -2.05 -20.04 6.67
C GLU A 70 -2.21 -18.54 6.46
N ASP A 71 -1.31 -17.93 5.68
CA ASP A 71 -1.40 -16.52 5.31
C ASP A 71 -2.07 -16.41 3.94
N ALA A 72 -3.33 -15.95 3.91
CA ALA A 72 -4.09 -15.76 2.68
C ALA A 72 -3.93 -14.32 2.16
N PRO A 73 -3.63 -14.10 0.87
CA PRO A 73 -3.60 -12.75 0.30
C PRO A 73 -5.02 -12.16 0.27
N VAL A 74 -5.13 -10.90 0.69
CA VAL A 74 -6.39 -10.14 0.75
C VAL A 74 -6.29 -8.75 0.11
N GLY A 75 -5.19 -8.50 -0.59
CA GLY A 75 -4.91 -7.24 -1.27
C GLY A 75 -3.43 -7.10 -1.63
N SER A 76 -3.11 -6.05 -2.36
CA SER A 76 -1.74 -5.71 -2.73
C SER A 76 -1.54 -4.21 -2.89
N MET A 77 -0.27 -3.78 -2.86
CA MET A 77 0.14 -2.43 -3.21
C MET A 77 1.40 -2.48 -4.05
N THR A 78 1.53 -1.50 -4.94
CA THR A 78 2.74 -1.29 -5.75
C THR A 78 3.32 0.07 -5.40
N PHE A 79 4.62 0.08 -5.14
CA PHE A 79 5.39 1.30 -4.95
C PHE A 79 6.58 1.31 -5.92
N TYR A 80 6.95 2.50 -6.37
CA TYR A 80 8.18 2.71 -7.14
C TYR A 80 9.08 3.66 -6.36
N ARG A 81 10.31 3.23 -6.05
CA ARG A 81 11.34 4.16 -5.60
C ARG A 81 12.12 4.60 -6.83
N VAL A 82 12.01 5.88 -7.14
CA VAL A 82 12.64 6.56 -8.26
C VAL A 82 13.87 7.29 -7.74
N HIS A 83 15.05 6.85 -8.14
CA HIS A 83 16.30 7.52 -7.80
C HIS A 83 16.54 8.66 -8.78
N LEU A 84 16.75 9.86 -8.24
CA LEU A 84 16.94 11.06 -9.05
C LEU A 84 18.43 11.42 -9.24
N ASP A 85 19.31 10.74 -8.50
CA ASP A 85 20.75 11.01 -8.42
C ASP A 85 21.63 9.93 -9.09
N ARG A 86 21.01 8.88 -9.64
CA ARG A 86 21.72 7.76 -10.27
C ARG A 86 20.89 7.12 -11.38
N GLY A 87 21.56 6.33 -12.21
CA GLY A 87 20.94 5.67 -13.35
C GLY A 87 20.68 6.64 -14.50
N ARG A 88 19.54 6.45 -15.17
CA ARG A 88 19.06 7.30 -16.26
C ARG A 88 18.30 8.50 -15.69
N ASN A 89 18.00 9.44 -16.58
CA ASN A 89 17.06 10.51 -16.28
C ASN A 89 15.69 9.92 -15.89
N ALA A 90 15.25 10.24 -14.66
CA ALA A 90 14.08 9.65 -14.03
C ALA A 90 12.76 10.00 -14.73
N PHE A 91 12.68 11.16 -15.38
CA PHE A 91 11.49 11.55 -16.15
C PHE A 91 11.21 10.55 -17.26
N TRP A 92 12.24 10.25 -18.06
CA TRP A 92 12.14 9.29 -19.17
C TRP A 92 12.00 7.84 -18.68
N ALA A 93 12.65 7.50 -17.57
CA ALA A 93 12.48 6.17 -16.97
C ALA A 93 11.03 5.93 -16.54
N MET A 94 10.39 6.91 -15.91
CA MET A 94 8.99 6.84 -15.49
C MET A 94 8.02 6.80 -16.68
N GLU A 95 8.29 7.57 -17.75
CA GLU A 95 7.50 7.53 -18.99
C GLU A 95 7.48 6.13 -19.61
N GLU A 96 8.65 5.49 -19.68
CA GLU A 96 8.79 4.18 -20.31
C GLU A 96 8.14 3.03 -19.50
N GLU A 97 8.02 3.18 -18.18
CA GLU A 97 7.47 2.16 -17.28
C GLU A 97 5.92 2.12 -17.31
N SER A 98 5.26 3.27 -17.12
CA SER A 98 3.79 3.34 -17.19
C SER A 98 3.25 4.77 -17.39
N GLU A 99 2.01 4.86 -17.88
CA GLU A 99 1.29 6.13 -18.04
C GLU A 99 1.06 6.82 -16.69
N GLU A 100 0.72 6.07 -15.63
CA GLU A 100 0.50 6.63 -14.29
C GLU A 100 1.78 7.20 -13.65
N LEU A 101 2.93 6.56 -13.89
CA LEU A 101 4.21 7.12 -13.48
C LEU A 101 4.57 8.33 -14.32
N TYR A 102 4.25 8.32 -15.62
CA TYR A 102 4.49 9.46 -16.48
C TYR A 102 3.72 10.71 -16.02
N GLU A 103 2.44 10.57 -15.67
CA GLU A 103 1.64 11.67 -15.10
C GLU A 103 2.29 12.25 -13.84
N THR A 104 2.83 11.38 -12.97
CA THR A 104 3.57 11.81 -11.78
C THR A 104 4.86 12.55 -12.14
N ALA A 105 5.60 12.05 -13.14
CA ALA A 105 6.83 12.68 -13.63
C ALA A 105 6.55 14.07 -14.22
N GLN A 106 5.50 14.22 -15.03
CA GLN A 106 5.09 15.50 -15.63
C GLN A 106 4.76 16.56 -14.58
N ALA A 107 4.17 16.16 -13.46
CA ALA A 107 3.86 17.08 -12.38
C ALA A 107 5.09 17.50 -11.58
N LEU A 108 6.07 16.61 -11.39
CA LEU A 108 7.09 16.75 -10.36
C LEU A 108 8.52 16.99 -10.88
N LEU A 109 8.85 16.42 -12.04
CA LEU A 109 10.22 16.34 -12.53
C LEU A 109 10.44 17.24 -13.75
N ASP A 110 11.64 17.77 -13.85
CA ASP A 110 12.11 18.51 -15.01
C ASP A 110 12.59 17.51 -16.09
N PRO A 111 12.07 17.56 -17.33
CA PRO A 111 12.41 16.59 -18.38
C PRO A 111 13.88 16.58 -18.80
N ASP A 112 14.54 17.74 -18.73
CA ASP A 112 15.94 17.89 -19.17
C ASP A 112 16.90 17.29 -18.14
N THR A 113 16.62 17.49 -16.85
CA THR A 113 17.50 17.07 -15.74
C THR A 113 17.09 15.74 -15.11
N GLY A 114 15.82 15.36 -15.18
CA GLY A 114 15.26 14.20 -14.47
C GLY A 114 15.19 14.38 -12.95
N SER A 115 15.43 15.60 -12.45
CA SER A 115 15.34 15.96 -11.03
C SER A 115 14.01 16.67 -10.74
N PHE A 116 13.70 16.88 -9.46
CA PHE A 116 12.55 17.72 -9.09
C PHE A 116 12.67 19.11 -9.72
N THR A 117 11.55 19.64 -10.21
CA THR A 117 11.47 21.05 -10.62
C THR A 117 11.79 21.99 -9.45
N ASP A 118 12.22 23.22 -9.75
CA ASP A 118 12.53 24.23 -8.72
C ASP A 118 11.32 24.48 -7.79
N GLU A 119 10.12 24.57 -8.36
CA GLU A 119 8.87 24.77 -7.60
C GLU A 119 8.62 23.65 -6.58
N VAL A 120 8.83 22.39 -6.98
CA VAL A 120 8.69 21.25 -6.06
C VAL A 120 9.81 21.28 -5.03
N SER A 121 11.04 21.55 -5.45
CA SER A 121 12.21 21.61 -4.57
C SER A 121 12.08 22.67 -3.48
N GLU A 122 11.44 23.81 -3.74
CA GLU A 122 11.19 24.86 -2.75
C GLU A 122 10.16 24.45 -1.68
N ARG A 123 9.23 23.55 -2.01
CA ARG A 123 8.19 23.06 -1.08
C ARG A 123 8.64 21.87 -0.24
N LEU A 124 9.67 21.16 -0.68
CA LEU A 124 10.18 19.96 -0.02
C LEU A 124 11.44 20.25 0.77
N GLU A 125 11.48 19.76 2.00
CA GLU A 125 12.72 19.76 2.80
C GLU A 125 13.83 18.99 2.06
N TYR A 126 15.09 19.39 2.28
CA TYR A 126 16.24 18.78 1.64
C TYR A 126 16.69 17.52 2.40
N VAL A 127 15.83 16.51 2.44
CA VAL A 127 16.14 15.22 3.06
C VAL A 127 15.95 14.13 2.01
N GLY A 128 17.00 13.39 1.67
CA GLY A 128 16.93 12.29 0.68
C GLY A 128 17.11 12.71 -0.78
N SER A 129 17.29 11.72 -1.65
CA SER A 129 17.55 11.90 -3.09
C SER A 129 16.58 11.15 -4.00
N ALA A 130 15.70 10.31 -3.43
CA ALA A 130 14.72 9.54 -4.18
C ALA A 130 13.29 10.12 -4.06
N LEU A 131 12.43 9.74 -5.00
CA LEU A 131 10.98 9.92 -4.95
C LEU A 131 10.34 8.54 -4.71
N LEU A 132 9.47 8.41 -3.71
CA LEU A 132 8.64 7.22 -3.56
C LEU A 132 7.26 7.46 -4.18
N VAL A 133 6.91 6.74 -5.23
CA VAL A 133 5.56 6.80 -5.81
C VAL A 133 4.73 5.64 -5.27
N MET A 134 3.61 5.94 -4.63
CA MET A 134 2.57 4.96 -4.32
C MET A 134 1.64 4.86 -5.53
N ASP A 135 1.89 3.86 -6.38
CA ASP A 135 1.24 3.68 -7.67
C ASP A 135 -0.16 3.07 -7.52
N ARG A 136 -0.25 1.94 -6.80
CA ARG A 136 -1.50 1.18 -6.72
C ARG A 136 -1.74 0.64 -5.33
N VAL A 137 -3.00 0.71 -4.87
CA VAL A 137 -3.45 0.10 -3.61
C VAL A 137 -4.77 -0.63 -3.86
N THR A 138 -4.77 -1.94 -3.64
CA THR A 138 -5.96 -2.79 -3.78
C THR A 138 -6.17 -3.61 -2.52
N LEU A 139 -7.44 -3.76 -2.16
CA LEU A 139 -7.90 -4.74 -1.18
C LEU A 139 -9.00 -5.57 -1.83
N ASP A 140 -9.18 -6.80 -1.38
CA ASP A 140 -10.31 -7.61 -1.81
C ASP A 140 -11.62 -6.96 -1.35
N LEU A 141 -12.67 -7.11 -2.15
CA LEU A 141 -13.96 -6.44 -1.93
C LEU A 141 -14.49 -6.55 -0.49
N PRO A 142 -14.43 -7.70 0.20
CA PRO A 142 -14.90 -7.83 1.59
C PRO A 142 -14.09 -7.04 2.63
N TRP A 143 -12.88 -6.61 2.30
CA TRP A 143 -12.00 -5.84 3.19
C TRP A 143 -12.06 -4.32 2.90
N ARG A 144 -12.78 -3.89 1.87
CA ARG A 144 -12.91 -2.47 1.48
C ARG A 144 -13.90 -1.73 2.37
N GLY A 145 -13.79 -0.40 2.41
CA GLY A 145 -14.75 0.47 3.10
C GLY A 145 -14.46 0.71 4.59
N HIS A 146 -13.58 -0.08 5.21
CA HIS A 146 -13.25 0.04 6.64
C HIS A 146 -12.06 0.96 6.94
N GLY A 147 -11.53 1.68 5.93
CA GLY A 147 -10.34 2.53 6.08
C GLY A 147 -9.01 1.75 6.18
N LEU A 148 -9.02 0.43 6.00
CA LEU A 148 -7.83 -0.42 6.11
C LEU A 148 -6.72 -0.05 5.12
N ALA A 149 -7.09 0.34 3.89
CA ALA A 149 -6.14 0.73 2.86
C ALA A 149 -5.21 1.88 3.33
N ALA A 150 -5.76 2.87 4.03
CA ALA A 150 -4.98 4.00 4.54
C ALA A 150 -3.99 3.56 5.62
N VAL A 151 -4.42 2.72 6.58
CA VAL A 151 -3.54 2.20 7.64
C VAL A 151 -2.40 1.37 7.04
N LEU A 152 -2.75 0.45 6.14
CA LEU A 152 -1.79 -0.45 5.51
C LEU A 152 -0.80 0.30 4.60
N ALA A 153 -1.27 1.30 3.84
CA ALA A 153 -0.42 2.15 3.02
C ALA A 153 0.52 2.99 3.89
N CYS A 154 0.04 3.55 5.02
CA CYS A 154 0.89 4.25 5.99
C CYS A 154 2.06 3.38 6.47
N GLU A 155 1.76 2.13 6.81
CA GLU A 155 2.76 1.17 7.29
C GLU A 155 3.78 0.80 6.20
N ALA A 156 3.32 0.66 4.96
CA ALA A 156 4.20 0.42 3.80
C ALA A 156 5.09 1.63 3.53
N ILE A 157 4.50 2.83 3.41
CA ILE A 157 5.21 4.10 3.19
C ILE A 157 6.29 4.30 4.24
N THR A 158 5.97 4.15 5.52
CA THR A 158 6.96 4.35 6.60
C THR A 158 8.18 3.43 6.46
N ARG A 159 7.99 2.20 5.94
CA ARG A 159 9.08 1.25 5.74
C ARG A 159 9.89 1.52 4.47
N LEU A 160 9.25 2.08 3.45
CA LEU A 160 9.84 2.27 2.12
C LEU A 160 10.41 3.69 1.91
N MET A 161 9.96 4.70 2.66
CA MET A 161 10.31 6.11 2.42
C MET A 161 11.72 6.50 2.85
N ALA A 162 12.49 5.61 3.50
CA ALA A 162 13.87 5.90 3.88
C ALA A 162 14.70 6.30 2.64
N GLY A 163 15.43 7.40 2.73
CA GLY A 163 16.23 7.97 1.63
C GLY A 163 15.41 8.76 0.59
N CYS A 164 14.09 8.81 0.72
CA CYS A 164 13.23 9.57 -0.17
C CYS A 164 13.05 11.01 0.32
N ARG A 165 12.93 11.95 -0.61
CA ARG A 165 12.64 13.36 -0.40
C ARG A 165 11.18 13.70 -0.49
N ALA A 166 10.43 12.91 -1.24
CA ALA A 166 8.99 13.02 -1.31
C ALA A 166 8.38 11.63 -1.43
N VAL A 167 7.13 11.53 -0.99
CA VAL A 167 6.21 10.46 -1.39
C VAL A 167 5.12 11.09 -2.25
N ALA A 168 4.85 10.53 -3.41
CA ALA A 168 3.80 10.99 -4.31
C ALA A 168 2.74 9.91 -4.53
N CYS A 169 1.50 10.34 -4.77
CA CYS A 169 0.45 9.47 -5.28
C CYS A 169 -0.56 10.25 -6.14
N SER A 170 -1.22 9.54 -7.05
CA SER A 170 -2.39 10.01 -7.80
C SER A 170 -3.61 9.25 -7.31
N PRO A 171 -4.51 9.84 -6.50
CA PRO A 171 -5.66 9.14 -5.98
C PRO A 171 -6.71 8.94 -7.07
N GLY A 172 -7.10 7.69 -7.27
CA GLY A 172 -8.15 7.31 -8.21
C GLY A 172 -8.46 5.83 -8.11
N ILE A 173 -9.51 5.39 -8.79
CA ILE A 173 -9.83 3.97 -8.92
C ILE A 173 -9.12 3.45 -10.17
N THR A 174 -8.10 2.61 -9.99
CA THR A 174 -7.32 2.00 -11.08
C THR A 174 -7.87 0.65 -11.55
N ASP A 175 -8.76 0.00 -10.78
CA ASP A 175 -9.32 -1.32 -11.10
C ASP A 175 -10.83 -1.23 -11.35
N LEU A 176 -11.20 -1.16 -12.63
CA LEU A 176 -12.57 -1.30 -13.11
C LEU A 176 -12.71 -2.55 -13.98
N SER A 177 -12.58 -3.71 -13.37
CA SER A 177 -13.36 -4.89 -13.82
C SER A 177 -14.88 -4.70 -13.63
N SER A 178 -15.33 -3.56 -13.09
CA SER A 178 -16.72 -3.23 -12.83
C SER A 178 -17.24 -2.14 -13.78
N GLN A 179 -17.89 -2.55 -14.86
CA GLN A 179 -18.80 -1.74 -15.69
C GLN A 179 -20.01 -1.13 -14.92
N ARG A 180 -19.88 -0.83 -13.62
CA ARG A 180 -20.99 -0.50 -12.71
C ARG A 180 -21.09 0.95 -12.29
N LEU A 181 -20.06 1.77 -12.47
CA LEU A 181 -20.12 3.19 -12.16
C LEU A 181 -20.28 3.98 -13.46
N THR A 182 -21.52 4.10 -13.95
CA THR A 182 -21.84 4.90 -15.15
C THR A 182 -22.10 6.37 -14.79
N ASP A 183 -22.26 6.69 -13.50
CA ASP A 183 -22.56 8.04 -13.00
C ASP A 183 -21.29 8.77 -12.57
N LYS A 184 -20.98 9.87 -13.26
CA LYS A 184 -19.86 10.78 -12.95
C LYS A 184 -19.94 11.34 -11.52
N ALA A 185 -21.14 11.55 -10.99
CA ALA A 185 -21.31 12.07 -9.63
C ALA A 185 -20.95 11.02 -8.56
N GLU A 186 -21.17 9.74 -8.84
CA GLU A 186 -20.76 8.65 -7.95
C GLU A 186 -19.25 8.46 -7.98
N TRP A 187 -18.66 8.57 -9.18
CA TRP A 187 -17.23 8.64 -9.41
C TRP A 187 -16.53 9.73 -8.58
N ASP A 188 -17.01 10.96 -8.70
CA ASP A 188 -16.43 12.11 -7.99
C ASP A 188 -16.52 11.93 -6.47
N ARG A 189 -17.61 11.34 -5.97
CA ARG A 189 -17.78 11.04 -4.54
C ARG A 189 -16.80 9.99 -4.04
N VAL A 190 -16.55 8.94 -4.82
CA VAL A 190 -15.59 7.89 -4.41
C VAL A 190 -14.17 8.44 -4.44
N ASN A 191 -13.79 9.16 -5.49
CA ASN A 191 -12.48 9.80 -5.59
C ASN A 191 -12.26 10.82 -4.45
N ALA A 192 -13.27 11.62 -4.12
CA ALA A 192 -13.18 12.55 -2.99
C ALA A 192 -12.96 11.83 -1.64
N ARG A 193 -13.57 10.66 -1.43
CA ARG A 193 -13.35 9.86 -0.21
C ARG A 193 -11.95 9.27 -0.17
N ILE A 194 -11.43 8.82 -1.32
CA ILE A 194 -10.06 8.32 -1.45
C ILE A 194 -9.08 9.45 -1.14
N ALA A 195 -9.24 10.62 -1.78
CA ALA A 195 -8.42 11.81 -1.53
C ALA A 195 -8.44 12.22 -0.04
N GLN A 196 -9.62 12.29 0.59
CA GLN A 196 -9.73 12.56 2.03
C GLN A 196 -9.00 11.54 2.90
N GLY A 197 -8.94 10.28 2.49
CA GLY A 197 -8.16 9.24 3.16
C GLY A 197 -6.66 9.53 3.13
N TRP A 198 -6.15 10.00 1.99
CA TRP A 198 -4.74 10.36 1.83
C TRP A 198 -4.40 11.68 2.52
N GLU A 199 -5.28 12.67 2.48
CA GLU A 199 -5.07 13.92 3.21
C GLU A 199 -4.95 13.71 4.73
N ARG A 200 -5.70 12.74 5.26
CA ARG A 200 -5.59 12.30 6.66
C ARG A 200 -4.24 11.64 6.96
N LEU A 201 -3.57 11.07 5.97
CA LEU A 201 -2.21 10.54 6.12
C LEU A 201 -1.12 11.64 6.08
N GLY A 202 -1.51 12.90 5.83
CA GLY A 202 -0.58 14.01 5.69
C GLY A 202 -0.22 14.35 4.25
N PHE A 203 -0.79 13.65 3.27
CA PHE A 203 -0.65 14.07 1.87
C PHE A 203 -1.32 15.43 1.65
N ARG A 204 -0.72 16.26 0.80
CA ARG A 204 -1.23 17.58 0.42
C ARG A 204 -1.35 17.65 -1.10
N PRO A 205 -2.44 18.22 -1.64
CA PRO A 205 -2.58 18.40 -3.08
C PRO A 205 -1.48 19.35 -3.59
N TYR A 206 -0.87 19.01 -4.73
CA TYR A 206 0.18 19.82 -5.35
C TYR A 206 -0.27 20.42 -6.68
N ARG A 207 -0.45 19.59 -7.71
CA ARG A 207 -0.86 19.97 -9.06
C ARG A 207 -1.62 18.82 -9.71
N ASP A 208 -2.60 19.15 -10.53
CA ASP A 208 -3.48 18.19 -11.20
C ASP A 208 -4.10 17.23 -10.18
N ASN A 209 -3.87 15.92 -10.33
CA ASN A 209 -4.29 14.91 -9.37
C ASN A 209 -3.14 14.40 -8.49
N ILE A 210 -1.98 15.07 -8.47
CA ILE A 210 -0.82 14.59 -7.70
C ILE A 210 -0.81 15.17 -6.29
N TYR A 211 -0.64 14.28 -5.32
CA TYR A 211 -0.52 14.59 -3.91
C TYR A 211 0.90 14.28 -3.44
N LEU A 212 1.43 15.15 -2.57
CA LEU A 212 2.77 15.02 -2.01
C LEU A 212 2.71 14.86 -0.49
N LEU A 213 3.59 14.01 0.02
CA LEU A 213 3.86 13.83 1.42
C LEU A 213 5.38 13.98 1.64
N SER A 214 5.75 14.84 2.59
CA SER A 214 7.14 14.97 3.03
C SER A 214 7.47 13.85 4.03
N PRO A 215 8.48 13.00 3.79
CA PRO A 215 8.91 11.97 4.74
C PRO A 215 9.38 12.52 6.09
N ALA A 216 9.80 13.78 6.14
CA ALA A 216 10.22 14.48 7.36
C ALA A 216 9.04 15.06 8.16
N SER A 217 7.81 14.99 7.65
CA SER A 217 6.64 15.58 8.28
C SER A 217 6.29 14.89 9.61
N GLN A 218 6.11 15.69 10.66
CA GLN A 218 5.58 15.20 11.95
C GLN A 218 4.13 14.69 11.83
N ASP A 219 3.35 15.26 10.90
CA ASP A 219 1.96 14.86 10.65
C ASP A 219 1.88 13.35 10.36
N LEU A 220 2.82 12.78 9.60
CA LEU A 220 2.79 11.37 9.23
C LEU A 220 2.89 10.45 10.46
N GLU A 221 3.80 10.76 11.38
CA GLU A 221 4.02 9.95 12.59
C GLU A 221 2.80 10.02 13.52
N GLU A 222 2.22 11.21 13.70
CA GLU A 222 1.00 11.40 14.49
C GLU A 222 -0.19 10.65 13.88
N GLN A 223 -0.40 10.79 12.56
CA GLN A 223 -1.50 10.14 11.85
C GLN A 223 -1.32 8.62 11.82
N ARG A 224 -0.09 8.12 11.76
CA ARG A 224 0.21 6.69 11.93
C ARG A 224 -0.28 6.17 13.28
N GLY A 225 -0.06 6.92 14.36
CA GLY A 225 -0.56 6.59 15.69
C GLY A 225 -2.09 6.48 15.74
N VAL A 226 -2.79 7.46 15.17
CA VAL A 226 -4.27 7.47 15.07
C VAL A 226 -4.78 6.28 14.28
N LEU A 227 -4.16 5.98 13.14
CA LEU A 227 -4.55 4.88 12.26
C LEU A 227 -4.33 3.50 12.90
N ARG A 228 -3.25 3.33 13.65
CA ARG A 228 -3.02 2.11 14.46
C ARG A 228 -4.06 1.95 15.56
N GLY A 229 -4.44 3.06 16.22
CA GLY A 229 -5.52 3.05 17.21
C GLY A 229 -6.83 2.58 16.58
N HIS A 230 -7.21 3.15 15.44
CA HIS A 230 -8.41 2.74 14.72
C HIS A 230 -8.38 1.26 14.29
N LEU A 231 -7.23 0.74 13.84
CA LEU A 231 -7.08 -0.68 13.52
C LEU A 231 -7.27 -1.56 14.76
N ALA A 232 -6.73 -1.15 15.91
CA ALA A 232 -6.90 -1.87 17.17
C ALA A 232 -8.36 -1.87 17.63
N ASP A 233 -9.06 -0.75 17.49
CA ASP A 233 -10.49 -0.63 17.81
C ASP A 233 -11.35 -1.54 16.91
N LEU A 234 -11.03 -1.61 15.61
CA LEU A 234 -11.68 -2.53 14.67
C LEU A 234 -11.44 -4.00 15.07
N GLY A 235 -10.21 -4.36 15.44
CA GLY A 235 -9.88 -5.71 15.92
C GLY A 235 -10.59 -6.07 17.23
N ALA A 236 -10.66 -5.14 18.18
CA ALA A 236 -11.34 -5.34 19.46
C ALA A 236 -12.86 -5.50 19.30
N SER A 237 -13.44 -4.80 18.32
CA SER A 237 -14.86 -4.84 17.99
C SER A 237 -15.24 -6.04 17.11
N TRP A 238 -14.26 -6.63 16.43
CA TRP A 238 -14.49 -7.78 15.58
C TRP A 238 -14.88 -9.01 16.41
N ARG A 239 -15.93 -9.68 15.96
CA ARG A 239 -16.36 -10.98 16.50
C ARG A 239 -16.43 -11.93 15.32
N PRO A 240 -15.89 -13.16 15.44
CA PRO A 240 -16.20 -14.19 14.45
C PRO A 240 -17.71 -14.39 14.49
N ASP A 241 -18.37 -14.28 13.32
CA ASP A 241 -19.76 -14.71 13.22
C ASP A 241 -19.85 -16.14 13.75
N ALA A 242 -20.64 -16.32 14.81
CA ALA A 242 -20.95 -17.63 15.34
C ALA A 242 -21.85 -18.33 14.32
N SER A 243 -21.24 -19.04 13.37
CA SER A 243 -21.90 -20.06 12.54
C SER A 243 -21.49 -21.43 13.02
#